data_AF-A0A7C5D8A8-F1
#
_entry.id   AF-A0A7C5D8A8-F1
#
_cell.length_a   1.000
_cell.length_b   1.000
_cell.length_c   1.000
_cell.angle_alpha   90.00
_cell.angle_beta   90.00
_cell.angle_gamma   90.00
#
_symmetry.space_group_name_H-M   'P 1'
#
loop_
_entity.id
_entity.type
_entity.pdbx_description
1 polymer ?
#
loop_
_entity_poly.entity_id
_entity_poly.type
_entity_poly.pdbx_seq_one_letter_code
_entity_poly.pdbx_strand_id
1 'polypeptide(L)' 'FSPTEKWEKEGVVDNIIFPTGHALFGNDLYIYYGAADMHTGVAKMDIKELLLELRKQR' A
#
# COMPACT_ATOMS: atom_id res chain seq x y z
N PHE A 1 -6.27 -7.68 -0.70
CA PHE A 1 -5.17 -6.94 -1.35
C PHE A 1 -4.00 -7.90 -1.51
N SER A 2 -3.34 -7.92 -2.66
CA SER A 2 -2.29 -8.89 -3.00
C SER A 2 -1.26 -8.26 -3.96
N PRO A 3 0.00 -8.74 -3.97
CA PRO A 3 1.02 -8.35 -4.95
C PRO A 3 0.54 -8.43 -6.40
N THR A 4 0.64 -7.34 -7.14
CA THR A 4 0.31 -7.31 -8.58
C THR A 4 1.50 -6.93 -9.42
N GLU A 5 2.33 -6.02 -8.92
CA GLU A 5 3.45 -5.46 -9.66
C GLU A 5 4.69 -6.35 -9.59
N LYS A 6 5.57 -6.22 -10.59
CA LYS A 6 6.77 -7.06 -10.68
C LYS A 6 7.65 -6.94 -9.44
N TRP A 7 7.85 -5.72 -8.95
CA TRP A 7 8.68 -5.43 -7.76
C TRP A 7 8.05 -5.88 -6.43
N GLU A 8 6.79 -6.30 -6.42
CA GLU A 8 6.11 -6.88 -5.26
C GLU A 8 6.16 -8.40 -5.28
N LYS A 9 6.31 -8.98 -6.47
CA LYS A 9 6.33 -10.42 -6.72
C LYS A 9 7.74 -11.01 -6.69
N GLU A 10 8.74 -10.24 -7.09
CA GLU A 10 10.12 -10.70 -7.25
C GLU A 10 11.07 -9.90 -6.36
N GLY A 11 11.79 -10.57 -5.47
CA GLY A 11 12.81 -9.95 -4.62
C GLY A 11 13.54 -10.92 -3.71
N VAL A 12 13.89 -10.46 -2.50
CA VAL A 12 14.51 -11.33 -1.48
C VAL A 12 13.48 -12.32 -0.95
N VAL A 13 12.24 -11.86 -0.81
CA VAL A 13 11.09 -12.69 -0.46
C VAL A 13 9.97 -12.37 -1.46
N ASP A 14 9.60 -13.35 -2.27
CA ASP A 14 8.60 -13.17 -3.31
C ASP A 14 7.19 -12.93 -2.75
N ASN A 15 6.38 -12.20 -3.53
CA ASN A 15 4.96 -11.93 -3.25
C ASN A 15 4.71 -11.23 -1.90
N ILE A 16 5.49 -10.20 -1.57
CA ILE A 16 5.33 -9.41 -0.35
C ILE A 16 4.95 -7.97 -0.67
N ILE A 17 3.89 -7.51 0.01
CA ILE A 17 3.61 -6.10 0.26
C ILE A 17 3.39 -5.92 1.76
N PHE A 18 4.17 -5.05 2.39
CA PHE A 18 4.08 -4.79 3.82
C PHE A 18 4.02 -3.28 4.09
N PRO A 19 2.85 -2.71 4.43
CA PRO A 19 2.74 -1.28 4.76
C PRO A 19 3.57 -0.93 6.00
N THR A 20 4.43 0.08 5.90
CA THR A 20 5.35 0.49 6.97
C THR A 20 5.16 1.94 7.43
N GLY A 21 4.54 2.79 6.61
CA GLY A 21 4.34 4.19 6.94
C GLY A 21 3.29 4.87 6.09
N HIS A 22 2.89 6.07 6.49
CA HIS A 22 2.00 6.90 5.69
C HIS A 22 2.31 8.39 5.85
N ALA A 23 1.92 9.17 4.85
CA ALA A 23 1.90 10.63 4.89
C ALA A 23 0.56 11.13 4.37
N LEU A 24 -0.03 12.12 5.05
CA LEU A 24 -1.33 12.69 4.69
C LEU A 24 -1.18 14.16 4.34
N PHE A 25 -1.64 14.53 3.14
CA PHE A 25 -1.66 15.91 2.67
C PHE A 25 -3.07 16.27 2.21
N GLY A 26 -3.82 16.97 3.06
CA GLY A 26 -5.25 17.17 2.82
C GLY A 26 -5.98 15.82 2.81
N ASN A 27 -6.59 15.46 1.68
CA ASN A 27 -7.20 14.13 1.52
C ASN A 27 -6.27 13.10 0.88
N ASP A 28 -5.12 13.51 0.33
CA ASP A 28 -4.20 12.61 -0.34
C ASP A 28 -3.42 11.80 0.71
N LEU A 29 -3.78 10.52 0.84
CA LEU A 29 -3.10 9.55 1.67
C LEU A 29 -2.05 8.81 0.84
N TYR A 30 -0.79 8.91 1.26
CA TYR A 30 0.32 8.15 0.72
C TYR A 30 0.64 7.04 1.70
N ILE A 31 0.61 5.78 1.27
CA ILE A 31 0.99 4.61 2.06
C ILE A 31 2.31 4.09 1.51
N TYR A 32 3.36 4.15 2.33
CA TYR A 32 4.66 3.56 2.04
C TYR A 32 4.68 2.10 2.48
N TYR A 33 5.22 1.24 1.64
CA TYR A 33 5.26 -0.19 1.89
C TYR A 33 6.57 -0.81 1.41
N GLY A 34 7.03 -1.84 2.13
CA GLY A 34 8.08 -2.74 1.65
C GLY A 34 7.52 -3.67 0.59
N ALA A 35 8.25 -3.84 -0.50
CA ALA A 35 7.90 -4.72 -1.62
C ALA A 35 9.02 -5.75 -1.83
N ALA A 36 8.64 -7.02 -1.77
CA ALA A 36 9.52 -8.17 -1.93
C ALA A 36 10.83 -8.16 -1.09
N ASP A 37 10.80 -7.55 0.10
CA ASP A 37 11.98 -7.30 0.97
C ASP A 37 13.19 -6.68 0.24
N MET A 38 12.93 -5.99 -0.87
CA MET A 38 13.96 -5.46 -1.78
C MET A 38 13.70 -4.00 -2.15
N HIS A 39 12.44 -3.58 -2.18
CA HIS A 39 12.02 -2.26 -2.63
C HIS A 39 11.14 -1.56 -1.60
N THR A 40 11.08 -0.23 -1.69
CA THR A 40 10.07 0.58 -1.01
C THR A 40 9.17 1.20 -2.07
N GLY A 41 7.88 0.85 -2.02
CA GLY A 41 6.83 1.40 -2.88
C GLY A 41 5.99 2.45 -2.15
N VAL A 42 5.21 3.22 -2.92
CA VAL A 42 4.22 4.15 -2.38
C VAL A 42 2.92 4.05 -3.18
N ALA A 43 1.80 3.92 -2.48
CA ALA A 43 0.46 4.00 -3.05
C ALA A 43 -0.22 5.30 -2.62
N LYS A 44 -0.84 6.02 -3.57
CA LYS A 44 -1.61 7.23 -3.30
C LYS A 44 -3.11 6.95 -3.43
N MET A 45 -3.92 7.39 -2.48
CA MET A 45 -5.38 7.30 -2.53
C MET A 45 -6.06 8.43 -1.76
N ASP A 46 -7.35 8.66 -1.99
CA ASP A 46 -8.15 9.59 -1.17
C ASP A 46 -8.58 8.89 0.14
N ILE A 47 -8.28 9.52 1.29
CA ILE A 47 -8.59 8.97 2.60
C ILE A 47 -10.08 8.82 2.88
N LYS A 48 -10.93 9.67 2.29
CA LYS A 48 -12.39 9.60 2.45
C LYS A 48 -12.93 8.39 1.71
N GLU A 49 -12.44 8.12 0.51
CA GLU A 49 -12.79 6.90 -0.24
C GLU A 49 -12.42 5.64 0.55
N LEU A 50 -11.21 5.59 1.10
CA LEU A 50 -10.77 4.48 1.95
C LEU A 50 -11.70 4.28 3.16
N LEU A 51 -12.03 5.35 3.90
CA LEU A 51 -12.89 5.28 5.07
C LEU A 51 -14.34 4.88 4.71
N LEU A 52 -14.85 5.31 3.56
CA LEU A 52 -16.15 4.89 3.05
C LEU A 52 -16.15 3.39 2.75
N GLU A 53 -15.10 2.87 2.13
CA GLU A 53 -14.99 1.45 1.80
C GLU A 53 -14.89 0.59 3.07
N LEU A 54 -14.06 0.99 4.03
CA LEU A 54 -13.92 0.28 5.31
C LEU A 54 -15.24 0.21 6.10
N ARG A 55 -16.10 1.24 5.99
CA ARG A 55 -17.42 1.24 6.63
C ARG A 55 -18.40 0.24 6.03
N LYS A 56 -18.23 -0.17 4.76
CA LYS A 56 -19.07 -1.18 4.11
C LYS A 56 -18.76 -2.60 4.58
N GLN A 57 -17.57 -2.82 5.12
CA GLN A 57 -17.12 -4.12 5.61
C GLN A 57 -17.53 -4.39 7.07
N ARG A 58 -18.49 -3.60 7.58
CA ARG A 58 -18.98 -3.67 8.95
C ARG A 58 -20.27 -4.48 9.05
#